data_AF-A0A0R3C7J8-F1
#
_entry.id   AF-A0A0R3C7J8-F1
#
_cell.length_a   1.000
_cell.length_b   1.000
_cell.length_c   1.000
_cell.angle_alpha   90.00
_cell.angle_beta   90.00
_cell.angle_gamma   90.00
#
_symmetry.space_group_name_H-M   'P 1'
#
loop_
_entity.id
_entity.type
_entity.pdbx_description
1 polymer ?
#
loop_
_entity_poly.entity_id
_entity_poly.type
_entity_poly.pdbx_seq_one_letter_code
_entity_poly.pdbx_strand_id
1 'polypeptide(L)'
;MVTPVGLDDARTNVDPKAAALRQRERAGIGYVYVALVLAFVTAVPALFAREVFGDDWTVYYIYWTQGAAGVARVLWESAHAGFAIPMTLFVALLDNTPDVAARLAGLGCHLVNGLLLHFILLQSSHTRRIAALATALFLLSPFYAIRLTLNAVYDFFLLFYLLSYALT
;
A
#
# COMPACT_ATOMS: atom_id res chain seq x y z
N MET A 1 37.26 -47.13 32.30
CA MET A 1 37.50 -46.59 30.95
C MET A 1 36.14 -46.53 30.28
N VAL A 2 35.52 -45.35 30.21
CA VAL A 2 34.19 -45.15 29.64
C VAL A 2 34.38 -44.81 28.17
N THR A 3 33.90 -45.66 27.28
CA THR A 3 33.81 -45.39 25.84
C THR A 3 32.71 -44.35 25.62
N PRO A 4 32.97 -43.21 24.94
CA PRO A 4 31.93 -42.23 24.67
C PRO A 4 31.07 -42.73 23.49
N VAL A 5 29.76 -42.61 23.67
CA VAL A 5 28.75 -42.79 22.61
C VAL A 5 29.02 -41.73 21.54
N GLY A 6 29.33 -42.19 20.33
CA GLY A 6 29.54 -41.35 19.16
C GLY A 6 28.30 -40.53 18.85
N LEU A 7 28.53 -39.23 18.63
CA LEU A 7 27.59 -38.21 18.17
C LEU A 7 27.16 -38.46 16.71
N ASP A 8 26.48 -39.58 16.42
CA ASP A 8 26.00 -39.89 15.06
C ASP A 8 24.54 -39.46 14.80
N ASP A 9 23.82 -38.92 15.78
CA ASP A 9 22.38 -38.63 15.66
C ASP A 9 22.01 -37.14 15.44
N ALA A 10 22.94 -36.32 14.94
CA ALA A 10 22.64 -34.93 14.58
C ALA A 10 22.33 -34.74 13.07
N ARG A 11 21.85 -35.78 12.38
CA ARG A 11 21.16 -35.60 11.09
C ARG A 11 19.84 -34.90 11.36
N THR A 12 19.88 -33.58 11.26
CA THR A 12 18.77 -32.63 11.05
C THR A 12 17.53 -33.30 10.45
N ASN A 13 16.68 -33.83 11.32
CA ASN A 13 15.31 -34.21 11.01
C ASN A 13 14.53 -32.91 10.80
N VAL A 14 14.69 -32.29 9.63
CA VAL A 14 13.82 -31.21 9.19
C VAL A 14 12.47 -31.85 8.97
N ASP A 15 11.54 -31.65 9.92
CA ASP A 15 10.17 -32.14 9.82
C ASP A 15 9.62 -31.84 8.41
N PRO A 16 9.29 -32.85 7.60
CA PRO A 16 8.84 -32.66 6.22
C PRO A 16 7.58 -31.78 6.15
N LYS A 17 6.79 -31.72 7.22
CA LYS A 17 5.64 -30.82 7.36
C LYS A 17 6.09 -29.37 7.54
N ALA A 18 7.13 -29.12 8.33
CA ALA A 18 7.73 -27.80 8.49
C ALA A 18 8.44 -27.34 7.19
N ALA A 19 9.07 -28.26 6.44
CA ALA A 19 9.65 -27.96 5.14
C ALA A 19 8.59 -27.59 4.09
N ALA A 20 7.50 -28.36 4.02
CA ALA A 20 6.38 -28.10 3.11
C ALA A 20 5.64 -26.79 3.44
N LEU A 21 5.51 -26.44 4.74
CA LEU A 21 4.96 -25.16 5.17
C LEU A 21 5.85 -23.99 4.73
N ARG A 22 7.17 -24.08 4.95
CA ARG A 22 8.12 -23.05 4.47
C ARG A 22 8.12 -22.92 2.94
N GLN A 23 7.97 -24.03 2.23
CA GLN A 23 7.87 -24.01 0.76
C GLN A 23 6.56 -23.36 0.28
N ARG A 24 5.43 -23.62 0.96
CA ARG A 24 4.15 -22.93 0.69
C ARG A 24 4.21 -21.44 1.04
N GLU A 25 4.85 -21.07 2.15
CA GLU A 25 5.08 -19.67 2.52
C GLU A 25 5.96 -18.96 1.47
N ARG A 26 7.01 -19.62 0.98
CA ARG A 26 7.86 -19.13 -0.12
C ARG A 26 7.13 -19.05 -1.47
N ALA A 27 6.16 -19.93 -1.73
CA ALA A 27 5.32 -19.82 -2.92
C ALA A 27 4.29 -18.67 -2.79
N GLY A 28 3.81 -18.41 -1.57
CA GLY A 28 2.84 -17.36 -1.26
C GLY A 28 3.30 -15.96 -1.69
N ILE A 29 4.57 -15.63 -1.44
CA ILE A 29 5.12 -14.31 -1.80
C ILE A 29 5.18 -14.08 -3.32
N GLY A 30 5.30 -15.15 -4.12
CA GLY A 30 5.24 -15.07 -5.58
C GLY A 30 3.93 -14.48 -6.07
N TYR A 31 2.80 -14.88 -5.46
CA TYR A 31 1.48 -14.32 -5.79
C TYR A 31 1.36 -12.84 -5.42
N VAL A 32 2.03 -12.40 -4.35
CA VAL A 32 2.07 -10.98 -3.98
C VAL A 32 2.82 -10.17 -5.04
N TYR A 33 3.96 -10.66 -5.53
CA TYR A 33 4.69 -10.00 -6.62
C TYR A 33 3.89 -9.94 -7.91
N VAL A 34 3.21 -11.02 -8.29
CA VAL A 34 2.31 -11.01 -9.46
C VAL A 34 1.19 -9.99 -9.26
N ALA A 35 0.57 -9.95 -8.08
CA ALA A 35 -0.47 -8.99 -7.77
C ALA A 35 0.03 -7.54 -7.80
N LEU A 36 1.25 -7.26 -7.33
CA LEU A 36 1.88 -5.94 -7.40
C LEU A 36 2.07 -5.49 -8.85
N VAL A 37 2.64 -6.37 -9.70
CA VAL A 37 2.86 -6.07 -11.11
C VAL A 37 1.52 -5.85 -11.82
N LEU A 38 0.54 -6.71 -11.58
CA LEU A 38 -0.79 -6.57 -12.17
C LEU A 38 -1.47 -5.27 -11.72
N ALA A 39 -1.47 -4.96 -10.42
CA ALA A 39 -2.05 -3.73 -9.89
C ALA A 39 -1.38 -2.48 -10.47
N PHE A 40 -0.05 -2.50 -10.64
CA PHE A 40 0.68 -1.42 -11.30
C PHE A 40 0.25 -1.29 -12.76
N VAL A 41 0.35 -2.36 -13.55
CA VAL A 41 0.07 -2.34 -14.99
C VAL A 41 -1.37 -1.92 -15.29
N THR A 42 -2.34 -2.40 -14.52
CA THR A 42 -3.75 -2.03 -14.70
C THR A 42 -4.07 -0.60 -14.24
N ALA A 43 -3.26 -0.03 -13.34
CA ALA A 43 -3.37 1.36 -12.90
C ALA A 43 -2.72 2.37 -13.86
N VAL A 44 -1.76 1.93 -14.71
CA VAL A 44 -1.05 2.82 -15.65
C VAL A 44 -2.00 3.69 -16.49
N PRO A 45 -3.08 3.17 -17.11
CA PRO A 45 -3.99 4.02 -17.89
C PRO A 45 -4.64 5.14 -17.06
N ALA A 46 -4.97 4.87 -15.80
CA ALA A 46 -5.60 5.85 -14.90
C ALA A 46 -4.65 7.00 -14.53
N LEU A 47 -3.33 6.78 -14.54
CA LEU A 47 -2.35 7.84 -14.30
C LEU A 47 -2.39 8.94 -15.37
N PHE A 48 -2.80 8.59 -16.59
CA PHE A 48 -2.81 9.50 -17.75
C PHE A 48 -4.21 9.94 -18.16
N ALA A 49 -5.24 9.55 -17.40
CA ALA A 49 -6.60 10.01 -17.65
C ALA A 49 -6.68 11.53 -17.46
N ARG A 50 -7.07 12.29 -18.49
CA ARG A 50 -7.05 13.77 -18.43
C ARG A 50 -8.21 14.38 -17.66
N GLU A 51 -9.15 13.57 -17.20
CA GLU A 51 -10.32 14.05 -16.49
C GLU A 51 -10.00 14.17 -15.00
N VAL A 52 -10.06 15.40 -14.49
CA VAL A 52 -10.06 15.72 -13.06
C VAL A 52 -11.47 15.42 -12.57
N PHE A 53 -11.72 14.19 -12.14
CA PHE A 53 -13.01 13.82 -11.55
C PHE A 53 -12.97 14.00 -10.04
N GLY A 54 -13.96 14.71 -9.49
CA GLY A 54 -14.18 14.84 -8.04
C GLY A 54 -13.82 16.21 -7.48
N ASP A 55 -13.45 16.25 -6.21
CA ASP A 55 -13.21 17.48 -5.44
C ASP A 55 -11.85 18.16 -5.75
N ASP A 56 -11.01 17.50 -6.55
CA ASP A 56 -9.62 17.88 -6.83
C ASP A 56 -9.48 19.23 -7.56
N TRP A 57 -10.44 19.59 -8.44
CA TRP A 57 -10.39 20.86 -9.17
C TRP A 57 -10.60 22.08 -8.26
N THR A 58 -11.43 21.94 -7.22
CA THR A 58 -11.72 23.01 -6.26
C THR A 58 -10.48 23.32 -5.43
N VAL A 59 -9.77 22.27 -5.01
CA VAL A 59 -8.50 22.39 -4.28
C VAL A 59 -7.46 23.10 -5.13
N TYR A 60 -7.31 22.72 -6.40
CA TYR A 60 -6.39 23.38 -7.32
C TYR A 60 -6.69 24.88 -7.48
N TYR A 61 -7.95 25.22 -7.74
CA TYR A 61 -8.39 26.60 -7.90
C TYR A 61 -8.12 27.46 -6.64
N ILE A 62 -8.37 26.89 -5.46
CA ILE A 62 -8.14 27.58 -4.18
C ILE A 62 -6.65 27.74 -3.92
N TYR A 63 -5.83 26.74 -4.22
CA TYR A 63 -4.38 26.88 -4.09
C TYR A 63 -3.85 27.99 -4.99
N TRP A 64 -4.27 28.05 -6.25
CA TRP A 64 -3.81 29.07 -7.19
C TRP A 64 -4.25 30.49 -6.79
N THR A 65 -5.45 30.64 -6.23
CA THR A 65 -5.99 31.96 -5.85
C THR A 65 -5.63 32.42 -4.44
N GLN A 66 -5.44 31.49 -3.50
CA GLN A 66 -5.32 31.77 -2.07
C GLN A 66 -4.14 31.05 -1.39
N GLY A 67 -3.38 30.26 -2.13
CA GLY A 67 -2.25 29.48 -1.63
C GLY A 67 -2.65 28.36 -0.65
N ALA A 68 -1.64 27.79 0.01
CA ALA A 68 -1.79 26.73 1.00
C ALA A 68 -2.74 27.09 2.16
N ALA A 69 -2.77 28.37 2.57
CA ALA A 69 -3.65 28.85 3.63
C ALA A 69 -5.14 28.76 3.23
N GLY A 70 -5.47 29.07 1.97
CA GLY A 70 -6.83 28.92 1.45
C GLY A 70 -7.25 27.45 1.40
N VAL A 71 -6.35 26.57 0.97
CA VAL A 71 -6.59 25.10 0.95
C VAL A 71 -6.82 24.57 2.36
N ALA A 72 -6.00 24.97 3.33
CA ALA A 72 -6.17 24.57 4.72
C ALA A 72 -7.52 25.02 5.28
N ARG A 73 -7.92 26.28 5.02
CA ARG A 73 -9.22 26.80 5.45
C ARG A 73 -10.38 26.01 4.84
N VAL A 74 -10.41 25.84 3.52
CA VAL A 74 -11.56 25.20 2.86
C VAL A 74 -11.72 23.74 3.28
N LEU A 75 -10.61 23.03 3.49
CA LEU A 75 -10.64 21.62 3.91
C LEU A 75 -11.01 21.50 5.38
N TRP A 76 -10.66 22.48 6.22
CA TRP A 76 -11.17 22.57 7.58
C TRP A 76 -12.69 22.77 7.60
N GLU A 77 -13.19 23.72 6.82
CA GLU A 77 -14.62 24.04 6.71
C GLU A 77 -15.43 22.88 6.11
N SER A 78 -14.81 22.10 5.21
CA SER A 78 -15.46 20.97 4.52
C SER A 78 -15.35 19.64 5.28
N ALA A 79 -14.93 19.64 6.55
CA ALA A 79 -14.68 18.44 7.37
C ALA A 79 -13.67 17.44 6.76
N HIS A 80 -12.74 17.92 5.93
CA HIS A 80 -11.66 17.16 5.29
C HIS A 80 -10.28 17.67 5.75
N ALA A 81 -10.15 18.18 6.99
CA ALA A 81 -8.94 18.86 7.47
C ALA A 81 -7.65 18.03 7.28
N GLY A 82 -7.73 16.70 7.43
CA GLY A 82 -6.59 15.81 7.20
C GLY A 82 -6.03 15.86 5.77
N PHE A 83 -6.85 16.21 4.78
CA PHE A 83 -6.49 16.26 3.37
C PHE A 83 -5.67 17.51 3.04
N ALA A 84 -5.67 18.54 3.89
CA ALA A 84 -5.00 19.81 3.61
C ALA A 84 -3.50 19.63 3.35
N ILE A 85 -2.86 18.77 4.12
CA ILE A 85 -1.43 18.49 4.00
C ILE A 85 -1.11 17.79 2.67
N PRO A 86 -1.64 16.58 2.37
CA PRO A 86 -1.32 15.89 1.13
C PRO A 86 -1.75 16.68 -0.11
N MET A 87 -2.90 17.36 -0.07
CA MET A 87 -3.37 18.16 -1.20
C MET A 87 -2.46 19.35 -1.49
N THR A 88 -2.04 20.08 -0.46
CA THR A 88 -1.08 21.19 -0.60
C THR A 88 0.25 20.68 -1.18
N LEU A 89 0.71 19.50 -0.72
CA LEU A 89 1.93 18.88 -1.21
C LEU A 89 1.84 18.52 -2.70
N PHE A 90 0.73 17.94 -3.15
CA PHE A 90 0.57 17.52 -4.54
C PHE A 90 0.54 18.70 -5.51
N VAL A 91 -0.16 19.78 -5.15
CA VAL A 91 -0.15 21.01 -5.94
C VAL A 91 1.24 21.66 -5.94
N ALA A 92 1.95 21.67 -4.81
CA ALA A 92 3.32 22.20 -4.76
C ALA A 92 4.33 21.37 -5.60
N LEU A 93 4.14 20.05 -5.69
CA LEU A 93 5.05 19.15 -6.43
C LEU A 93 4.86 19.21 -7.95
N LEU A 94 3.61 19.23 -8.42
CA LEU A 94 3.26 19.30 -9.84
C LEU A 94 2.17 20.34 -10.06
N ASP A 95 2.53 21.62 -10.03
CA ASP A 95 1.59 22.75 -10.10
C ASP A 95 0.71 22.74 -11.37
N ASN A 96 1.23 22.23 -12.49
CA ASN A 96 0.47 22.14 -13.74
C ASN A 96 -0.40 20.88 -13.85
N THR A 97 -0.12 19.84 -13.05
CA THR A 97 -0.79 18.53 -13.11
C THR A 97 -0.87 17.88 -11.70
N PRO A 98 -1.55 18.52 -10.74
CA PRO A 98 -1.60 18.05 -9.35
C PRO A 98 -2.34 16.72 -9.20
N ASP A 99 -3.28 16.44 -10.10
CA ASP A 99 -4.00 15.17 -10.23
C ASP A 99 -3.03 14.02 -10.52
N VAL A 100 -2.04 14.25 -11.40
CA VAL A 100 -0.99 13.26 -11.71
C VAL A 100 -0.12 13.03 -10.47
N ALA A 101 0.25 14.07 -9.71
CA ALA A 101 0.99 13.91 -8.46
C ALA A 101 0.20 13.07 -7.44
N ALA A 102 -1.09 13.38 -7.25
CA ALA A 102 -1.97 12.65 -6.34
C ALA A 102 -2.09 11.17 -6.73
N ARG A 103 -2.23 10.88 -8.04
CA ARG A 103 -2.33 9.50 -8.55
C ARG A 103 -1.03 8.73 -8.41
N LEU A 104 0.11 9.33 -8.73
CA LEU A 104 1.42 8.70 -8.53
C LEU A 104 1.66 8.41 -7.06
N ALA A 105 1.36 9.36 -6.17
CA ALA A 105 1.45 9.17 -4.73
C ALA A 105 0.49 8.09 -4.24
N GLY A 106 -0.77 8.10 -4.67
CA GLY A 106 -1.76 7.08 -4.32
C GLY A 106 -1.38 5.69 -4.81
N LEU A 107 -0.79 5.56 -6.00
CA LEU A 107 -0.23 4.30 -6.51
C LEU A 107 0.98 3.82 -5.74
N GLY A 108 1.94 4.70 -5.47
CA GLY A 108 3.06 4.36 -4.60
C GLY A 108 2.56 3.87 -3.23
N CYS A 109 1.64 4.60 -2.62
CA CYS A 109 1.07 4.24 -1.32
C CYS A 109 0.30 2.92 -1.36
N HIS A 110 -0.54 2.67 -2.37
CA HIS A 110 -1.28 1.40 -2.49
C HIS A 110 -0.36 0.18 -2.60
N LEU A 111 0.71 0.28 -3.41
CA LEU A 111 1.68 -0.80 -3.55
C LEU A 111 2.43 -1.05 -2.23
N VAL A 112 2.86 0.02 -1.55
CA VAL A 112 3.51 -0.08 -0.23
C VAL A 112 2.55 -0.62 0.82
N ASN A 113 1.27 -0.20 0.80
CA ASN A 113 0.22 -0.69 1.68
C ASN A 113 0.03 -2.20 1.51
N GLY A 114 0.06 -2.71 0.28
CA GLY A 114 -0.01 -4.16 0.03
C GLY A 114 1.18 -4.91 0.64
N LEU A 115 2.39 -4.35 0.53
CA LEU A 115 3.60 -4.92 1.13
C LEU A 115 3.55 -4.90 2.67
N LEU A 116 3.14 -3.78 3.26
CA LEU A 116 2.99 -3.64 4.71
C LEU A 116 1.90 -4.57 5.24
N LEU A 117 0.75 -4.65 4.54
CA LEU A 117 -0.33 -5.57 4.89
C LEU A 117 0.17 -7.01 4.87
N HIS A 118 0.91 -7.41 3.84
CA HIS A 118 1.51 -8.74 3.78
C HIS A 118 2.44 -8.99 4.97
N PHE A 119 3.35 -8.05 5.24
CA PHE A 119 4.29 -8.14 6.36
C PHE A 119 3.57 -8.28 7.71
N ILE A 120 2.59 -7.43 8.00
CA ILE A 120 1.79 -7.47 9.24
C ILE A 120 1.07 -8.82 9.38
N LEU A 121 0.41 -9.29 8.32
CA LEU A 121 -0.34 -10.55 8.34
C LEU A 121 0.56 -11.77 8.52
N LEU A 122 1.84 -11.72 8.13
CA LEU A 122 2.80 -12.80 8.37
C LEU A 122 3.21 -12.92 9.84
N GLN A 123 3.15 -11.85 10.62
CA GLN A 123 3.60 -11.84 12.01
C GLN A 123 2.74 -12.76 12.90
N SER A 124 1.43 -12.78 12.69
CA SER A 124 0.50 -13.61 13.46
C SER A 124 0.35 -15.03 12.88
N SER A 125 0.40 -16.04 13.75
CA SER A 125 0.18 -17.45 13.40
C SER A 125 -1.24 -17.71 12.85
N HIS A 126 -2.21 -16.86 13.20
CA HIS A 126 -3.59 -16.98 12.75
C HIS A 126 -3.81 -16.46 11.33
N THR A 127 -3.08 -15.42 10.93
CA THR A 127 -3.25 -14.75 9.63
C THR A 127 -2.22 -15.18 8.59
N ARG A 128 -1.08 -15.75 9.00
CA ARG A 128 0.04 -16.10 8.12
C ARG A 128 -0.37 -16.91 6.89
N ARG A 129 -1.30 -17.87 7.06
CA ARG A 129 -1.75 -18.76 5.98
C ARG A 129 -2.57 -18.05 4.90
N ILE A 130 -3.21 -16.93 5.24
CA ILE A 130 -4.05 -16.15 4.32
C ILE A 130 -3.38 -14.85 3.87
N ALA A 131 -2.20 -14.52 4.40
CA ALA A 131 -1.52 -13.24 4.16
C ALA A 131 -1.39 -12.94 2.66
N ALA A 132 -0.84 -13.86 1.87
CA ALA A 132 -0.67 -13.68 0.44
C ALA A 132 -2.00 -13.47 -0.32
N LEU A 133 -3.04 -14.23 0.05
CA LEU A 133 -4.37 -14.11 -0.57
C LEU A 133 -5.02 -12.75 -0.23
N ALA A 134 -5.01 -12.38 1.05
CA ALA A 134 -5.56 -11.10 1.51
C ALA A 134 -4.84 -9.92 0.87
N THR A 135 -3.51 -9.97 0.78
CA THR A 135 -2.72 -8.96 0.07
C THR A 135 -3.04 -8.91 -1.42
N ALA A 136 -3.17 -10.06 -2.10
CA ALA A 136 -3.52 -10.09 -3.51
C ALA A 136 -4.91 -9.49 -3.76
N LEU A 137 -5.89 -9.82 -2.93
CA LEU A 137 -7.24 -9.25 -3.02
C LEU A 137 -7.25 -7.74 -2.74
N PHE A 138 -6.45 -7.26 -1.79
CA PHE A 138 -6.27 -5.84 -1.54
C PHE A 138 -5.68 -5.14 -2.77
N LEU A 139 -4.57 -5.66 -3.31
CA LEU A 139 -3.86 -5.06 -4.44
C LEU A 139 -4.70 -5.05 -5.72
N LEU A 140 -5.43 -6.14 -5.98
CA LEU A 140 -6.24 -6.34 -7.18
C LEU A 140 -7.70 -5.91 -6.99
N SER A 141 -8.02 -5.22 -5.90
CA SER A 141 -9.37 -4.73 -5.67
C SER A 141 -9.82 -3.88 -6.85
N PRO A 142 -10.95 -4.19 -7.51
CA PRO A 142 -11.42 -3.45 -8.68
C PRO A 142 -11.75 -2.00 -8.35
N PHE A 143 -12.04 -1.72 -7.07
CA PHE A 143 -12.24 -0.37 -6.56
C PHE A 143 -10.96 0.47 -6.60
N TYR A 144 -9.79 -0.13 -6.75
CA TYR A 144 -8.54 0.62 -6.72
C TYR A 144 -8.39 1.53 -7.94
N ALA A 145 -8.68 1.07 -9.17
CA ALA A 145 -8.62 1.92 -10.35
C ALA A 145 -9.57 3.11 -10.24
N ILE A 146 -10.78 2.88 -9.72
CA ILE A 146 -11.80 3.91 -9.47
C ILE A 146 -11.35 4.87 -8.37
N ARG A 147 -10.81 4.34 -7.26
CA ARG A 147 -10.29 5.12 -6.14
C ARG A 147 -9.07 5.94 -6.55
N LEU A 148 -8.22 5.41 -7.43
CA LEU A 148 -7.07 6.13 -7.97
C LEU A 148 -7.51 7.36 -8.77
N THR A 149 -8.61 7.25 -9.53
CA THR A 149 -9.13 8.38 -10.32
C THR A 149 -9.98 9.38 -9.53
N LEU A 150 -10.57 8.97 -8.39
CA LEU A 150 -11.52 9.80 -7.64
C LEU A 150 -11.03 10.27 -6.27
N ASN A 151 -10.13 9.52 -5.61
CA ASN A 151 -9.71 9.74 -4.23
C ASN A 151 -8.35 9.07 -3.93
N ALA A 152 -7.32 9.40 -4.70
CA ALA A 152 -5.98 8.80 -4.54
C ALA A 152 -5.33 9.08 -3.16
N VAL A 153 -5.81 10.11 -2.46
CA VAL A 153 -5.31 10.55 -1.14
C VAL A 153 -5.60 9.52 -0.04
N TYR A 154 -6.63 8.67 -0.13
CA TYR A 154 -6.94 7.72 0.94
C TYR A 154 -5.82 6.71 1.20
N ASP A 155 -5.11 6.29 0.16
CA ASP A 155 -3.98 5.37 0.31
C ASP A 155 -2.81 6.00 1.07
N PHE A 156 -2.68 7.32 1.01
CA PHE A 156 -1.71 8.08 1.80
C PHE A 156 -2.01 7.97 3.29
N PHE A 157 -3.28 8.11 3.71
CA PHE A 157 -3.66 7.91 5.11
C PHE A 157 -3.51 6.47 5.57
N LEU A 158 -3.93 5.52 4.73
CA LEU A 158 -3.79 4.09 5.02
C LEU A 158 -2.32 3.71 5.21
N LEU A 159 -1.39 4.34 4.49
CA LEU A 159 0.05 4.14 4.67
C LEU A 159 0.50 4.46 6.09
N PHE A 160 0.16 5.63 6.63
CA PHE A 160 0.52 5.97 8.01
C PHE A 160 -0.13 5.05 9.04
N TYR A 161 -1.37 4.62 8.77
CA TYR A 161 -2.05 3.65 9.62
C TYR A 161 -1.34 2.29 9.61
N LEU A 162 -1.00 1.74 8.44
CA LEU A 162 -0.29 0.46 8.37
C LEU A 162 1.15 0.55 8.89
N LEU A 163 1.83 1.69 8.67
CA LEU A 163 3.15 1.93 9.26
C LEU A 163 3.11 1.93 10.78
N SER A 164 2.09 2.52 11.41
CA SER A 164 1.98 2.51 12.87
C SER A 164 1.86 1.08 13.42
N TYR A 165 1.11 0.21 12.75
CA TYR A 165 1.03 -1.22 13.09
C TYR A 165 2.35 -1.96 12.80
N ALA A 166 2.99 -1.71 11.67
CA ALA A 166 4.21 -2.43 11.27
C ALA A 166 5.43 -2.08 12.14
N LEU A 167 5.43 -0.90 12.76
CA LEU A 167 6.51 -0.40 13.63
C LEU A 167 6.26 -0.69 15.12
N THR A 168 5.16 -1.34 15.47
CA THR A 168 4.86 -1.81 16.83
C THR A 168 5.39 -3.24 17.03
#